data_AF-A0A536DYD3-F1
#
_entry.id   AF-A0A536DYD3-F1
#
_cell.length_a   1.000
_cell.length_b   1.000
_cell.length_c   1.000
_cell.angle_alpha   90.00
_cell.angle_beta   90.00
_cell.angle_gamma   90.00
#
_symmetry.space_group_name_H-M   'P 1'
#
loop_
_entity.id
_entity.type
_entity.pdbx_description
1 polymer ?
#
loop_
_entity_poly.entity_id
_entity_poly.type
_entity_poly.pdbx_seq_one_letter_code
_entity_poly.pdbx_strand_id
1 'polypeptide(L)'
;MGSGKRGRNSIRRPKRRAATMWAHTRKFREIDLHGMMVDDAILRVSVVITEAVKRREVRIRINHGKGTGTLRHEVRAMLRAHLAVRGYRPAPNETGGDGVTEVDLRI
;
A
#
# COMPACT_ATOMS: atom_id res chain seq x y z
N MET A 1 4.55 -52.08 32.99
CA MET A 1 4.52 -52.07 31.50
C MET A 1 3.56 -50.97 31.08
N GLY A 2 3.85 -49.93 30.30
CA GLY A 2 5.05 -49.42 29.68
C GLY A 2 4.71 -48.04 29.09
N SER A 3 5.66 -47.11 29.26
CA SER A 3 6.09 -46.12 28.26
C SER A 3 5.13 -45.00 27.81
N GLY A 4 5.46 -43.77 28.23
CA GLY A 4 5.65 -42.53 27.41
C GLY A 4 4.57 -42.15 26.39
N LYS A 5 4.20 -40.86 26.30
CA LYS A 5 5.04 -39.88 25.61
C LYS A 5 4.63 -38.44 25.95
N ARG A 6 5.66 -37.64 26.21
CA ARG A 6 5.67 -36.17 26.25
C ARG A 6 5.20 -35.58 24.91
N GLY A 7 4.44 -34.48 24.93
CA GLY A 7 3.90 -33.86 23.73
C GLY A 7 3.66 -32.35 23.80
N ARG A 8 4.73 -31.58 24.03
CA ARG A 8 5.02 -30.22 23.51
C ARG A 8 3.93 -29.13 23.60
N ASN A 9 4.15 -28.24 24.58
CA ASN A 9 3.74 -26.83 24.61
C ASN A 9 3.92 -26.13 23.25
N SER A 10 2.83 -25.75 22.58
CA SER A 10 2.88 -24.92 21.38
C SER A 10 2.78 -23.45 21.77
N ILE A 11 3.93 -22.84 22.05
CA ILE A 11 4.07 -21.38 22.14
C ILE A 11 3.60 -20.80 20.80
N ARG A 12 2.42 -20.19 20.77
CA ARG A 12 1.92 -19.41 19.64
C ARG A 12 2.89 -18.24 19.44
N ARG A 13 3.84 -18.39 18.50
CA ARG A 13 4.74 -17.31 18.06
C ARG A 13 3.89 -16.13 17.58
N PRO A 14 3.95 -14.95 18.22
CA PRO A 14 3.30 -13.78 17.67
C PRO A 14 4.02 -13.41 16.37
N LYS A 15 3.30 -13.27 15.25
CA LYS A 15 3.80 -12.69 13.99
C LYS A 15 4.03 -11.17 14.18
N ARG A 16 4.94 -10.80 15.08
CA ARG A 16 5.37 -9.41 15.32
C ARG A 16 6.79 -9.24 14.79
N ARG A 17 6.93 -9.21 13.47
CA ARG A 17 8.20 -8.81 12.82
C ARG A 17 8.05 -7.82 11.65
N ALA A 18 6.84 -7.33 11.38
CA ALA A 18 6.62 -6.31 10.34
C ALA A 18 6.30 -4.91 10.89
N ALA A 19 6.01 -4.78 12.20
CA ALA A 19 5.56 -3.51 12.77
C ALA A 19 6.71 -2.53 13.12
N THR A 20 7.97 -2.97 13.10
CA THR A 20 9.11 -2.16 13.61
C THR A 20 10.19 -1.87 12.56
N MET A 21 9.94 -2.18 11.28
CA MET A 21 10.87 -1.89 10.18
C MET A 21 10.37 -0.76 9.26
N TRP A 22 9.39 0.03 9.70
CA TRP A 22 8.75 1.07 8.88
C TRP A 22 9.03 2.50 9.36
N ALA A 23 9.93 2.68 10.32
CA ALA A 23 10.26 3.98 10.91
C ALA A 23 11.50 4.67 10.32
N HIS A 24 12.03 4.24 9.16
CA HIS A 24 13.15 4.93 8.51
C HIS A 24 12.78 5.28 7.07
N THR A 25 12.42 6.55 6.86
CA THR A 25 12.61 7.37 5.65
C THR A 25 13.10 6.61 4.40
N ARG A 26 12.27 5.75 3.81
CA ARG A 26 12.31 5.58 2.37
C ARG A 26 11.30 6.55 1.81
N LYS A 27 11.81 7.62 1.20
CA LYS A 27 10.98 8.53 0.40
C LYS A 27 10.43 7.69 -0.75
N PHE A 28 9.19 7.22 -0.61
CA PHE A 28 8.50 6.56 -1.70
C PHE A 28 8.29 7.58 -2.81
N ARG A 29 8.21 7.11 -4.07
CA ARG A 29 7.73 7.97 -5.15
C ARG A 29 6.31 8.40 -4.80
N GLU A 30 6.07 9.70 -4.81
CA GLU A 30 4.77 10.29 -4.52
C GLU A 30 4.26 11.00 -5.77
N ILE A 31 2.96 10.89 -6.03
CA ILE A 31 2.28 11.68 -7.06
C ILE A 31 1.14 12.47 -6.45
N ASP A 32 0.92 13.67 -6.95
CA ASP A 32 -0.16 14.56 -6.53
C ASP A 32 -1.23 14.64 -7.63
N LEU A 33 -2.48 14.44 -7.23
CA LEU A 33 -3.66 14.46 -8.09
C LEU A 33 -4.67 15.54 -7.67
N HIS A 34 -4.32 16.43 -6.74
CA HIS A 34 -5.23 17.49 -6.30
C HIS A 34 -5.69 18.34 -7.48
N GLY A 35 -7.00 18.59 -7.54
CA GLY A 35 -7.62 19.42 -8.57
C GLY A 35 -7.67 18.77 -9.96
N MET A 36 -7.12 17.56 -10.13
CA MET A 36 -7.26 16.83 -11.39
C MET A 36 -8.70 16.36 -11.59
N MET A 37 -9.12 16.30 -12.85
CA MET A 37 -10.32 15.56 -13.23
C MET A 37 -10.09 14.07 -13.02
N VAL A 38 -11.17 13.33 -12.75
CA VAL A 38 -11.12 11.91 -12.43
C VAL A 38 -10.40 11.11 -13.52
N ASP A 39 -10.78 11.30 -14.78
CA ASP A 39 -10.22 10.53 -15.89
C ASP A 39 -8.71 10.78 -16.06
N ASP A 40 -8.27 12.04 -15.96
CA ASP A 40 -6.85 12.41 -16.01
C ASP A 40 -6.08 11.82 -14.84
N ALA A 41 -6.66 11.84 -13.64
CA ALA A 41 -6.06 11.28 -12.45
C ALA A 41 -5.88 9.75 -12.58
N ILE A 42 -6.89 9.04 -13.10
CA ILE A 42 -6.82 7.60 -13.32
C ILE A 42 -5.74 7.24 -14.35
N LEU A 43 -5.70 7.97 -15.47
CA LEU A 43 -4.66 7.78 -16.48
C LEU A 43 -3.27 8.04 -15.89
N ARG A 44 -3.11 9.13 -15.12
CA ARG A 44 -1.84 9.48 -14.47
C ARG A 44 -1.38 8.39 -13.51
N VAL A 45 -2.28 7.84 -12.70
CA VAL A 45 -1.94 6.75 -11.78
C VAL A 45 -1.48 5.50 -12.53
N SER A 46 -2.17 5.13 -13.61
CA SER A 46 -1.81 3.96 -14.44
C SER A 46 -0.39 4.09 -15.02
N VAL A 47 -0.05 5.26 -15.58
CA VAL A 47 1.30 5.56 -16.08
C VAL A 47 2.33 5.44 -14.97
N VAL A 48 2.06 5.99 -13.79
CA VAL A 48 2.98 5.96 -12.65
C VAL A 48 3.23 4.56 -12.15
N ILE A 49 2.20 3.71 -12.07
CA ILE A 49 2.35 2.30 -11.69
C ILE A 49 3.27 1.59 -12.69
N THR A 50 3.04 1.81 -13.98
CA THR A 50 3.88 1.21 -15.03
C THR A 50 5.33 1.64 -14.92
N GLU A 51 5.60 2.93 -14.71
CA GLU A 51 6.95 3.46 -14.50
C GLU A 51 7.61 2.89 -13.23
N ALA A 52 6.85 2.80 -12.14
CA ALA A 52 7.33 2.31 -10.86
C ALA A 52 7.71 0.82 -10.94
N VAL A 53 6.90 0.01 -11.63
CA VAL A 53 7.20 -1.40 -11.91
C VAL A 53 8.48 -1.54 -12.75
N LYS A 54 8.63 -0.75 -13.82
CA LYS A 54 9.86 -0.74 -14.64
C LYS A 54 11.11 -0.40 -13.82
N ARG A 55 10.97 0.49 -12.83
CA ARG A 55 12.04 0.88 -11.90
C ARG A 55 12.22 -0.08 -10.73
N ARG A 56 11.45 -1.17 -10.67
CA ARG A 56 11.41 -2.15 -9.56
C ARG A 56 11.14 -1.49 -8.21
N GLU A 57 10.33 -0.43 -8.19
CA GLU A 57 9.88 0.21 -6.96
C GLU A 57 8.89 -0.71 -6.25
N VAL A 58 9.13 -1.02 -4.97
CA VAL A 58 8.25 -1.91 -4.19
C VAL A 58 6.96 -1.23 -3.73
N ARG A 59 6.95 0.11 -3.70
CA ARG A 59 5.87 0.92 -3.14
C ARG A 59 5.89 2.35 -3.67
N ILE A 60 4.70 2.90 -3.89
CA ILE A 60 4.45 4.30 -4.26
C ILE A 60 3.38 4.91 -3.34
N ARG A 61 3.23 6.23 -3.39
CA ARG A 61 2.13 6.97 -2.75
C ARG A 61 1.38 7.83 -3.74
N ILE A 62 0.07 7.91 -3.56
CA ILE A 62 -0.83 8.69 -4.38
C ILE A 62 -1.56 9.67 -3.47
N ASN A 63 -1.27 10.95 -3.63
CA ASN A 63 -1.93 12.05 -2.94
C ASN A 63 -3.11 12.52 -3.79
N HIS A 64 -4.32 12.08 -3.44
CA HIS A 64 -5.57 12.44 -4.12
C HIS A 64 -6.37 13.49 -3.35
N GLY A 65 -5.87 13.92 -2.19
CA GLY A 65 -6.56 14.81 -1.27
C GLY A 65 -7.71 14.15 -0.52
N LYS A 66 -8.22 14.87 0.48
CA LYS A 66 -9.37 14.42 1.29
C LYS A 66 -10.69 14.77 0.59
N GLY A 67 -10.86 16.06 0.25
CA GLY A 67 -11.96 16.63 -0.54
C GLY A 67 -13.34 16.01 -0.26
N THR A 68 -14.13 15.87 -1.32
CA THR A 68 -15.37 15.05 -1.33
C THR A 68 -15.08 13.55 -1.26
N GLY A 69 -13.83 13.14 -1.48
CA GLY A 69 -13.42 11.75 -1.58
C GLY A 69 -13.61 11.11 -2.95
N THR A 70 -14.06 11.85 -3.97
CA THR A 70 -14.27 11.32 -5.33
C THR A 70 -12.98 10.71 -5.90
N LEU A 71 -11.88 11.48 -5.95
CA LEU A 71 -10.60 10.95 -6.44
C LEU A 71 -10.10 9.76 -5.61
N ARG A 72 -10.25 9.79 -4.28
CA ARG A 72 -9.91 8.66 -3.41
C ARG A 72 -10.70 7.39 -3.80
N HIS A 73 -11.99 7.53 -4.05
CA HIS A 73 -12.86 6.41 -4.40
C HIS A 73 -12.44 5.79 -5.73
N GLU A 74 -12.34 6.61 -6.78
CA GLU A 74 -12.05 6.19 -8.14
C GLU A 74 -10.63 5.62 -8.26
N VAL A 75 -9.63 6.28 -7.66
CA VAL A 75 -8.25 5.78 -7.63
C VAL A 75 -8.23 4.40 -6.96
N ARG A 76 -8.87 4.24 -5.80
CA ARG A 76 -8.91 2.94 -5.11
C ARG A 76 -9.69 1.88 -5.90
N ALA A 77 -10.70 2.26 -6.68
CA ALA A 77 -11.41 1.35 -7.58
C ALA A 77 -10.49 0.82 -8.68
N MET A 78 -9.78 1.70 -9.37
CA MET A 78 -8.79 1.29 -10.38
C MET A 78 -7.68 0.43 -9.75
N LEU A 79 -7.14 0.82 -8.58
CA LEU A 79 -6.10 0.05 -7.89
C LEU A 79 -6.53 -1.38 -7.54
N ARG A 80 -7.81 -1.61 -7.22
CA ARG A 80 -8.34 -2.97 -6.98
C ARG A 80 -8.28 -3.85 -8.23
N ALA A 81 -8.50 -3.26 -9.40
CA ALA A 81 -8.52 -3.98 -10.67
C ALA A 81 -7.12 -4.12 -11.32
N HIS A 82 -6.13 -3.35 -10.87
CA HIS A 82 -4.83 -3.25 -11.55
C HIS A 82 -3.89 -4.44 -11.24
N LEU A 83 -3.47 -5.18 -12.27
CA LEU A 83 -2.65 -6.41 -12.14
C LEU A 83 -1.28 -6.21 -11.48
N ALA A 84 -0.68 -5.02 -11.60
CA ALA A 84 0.59 -4.72 -10.92
C ALA A 84 0.46 -4.38 -9.42
N VAL A 85 -0.77 -4.22 -8.89
CA VAL A 85 -0.99 -3.80 -7.50
C VAL A 85 -1.15 -5.00 -6.59
N ARG A 86 -0.18 -5.23 -5.70
CA ARG A 86 -0.25 -6.29 -4.68
C ARG A 86 -1.28 -5.96 -3.60
N GLY A 87 -1.39 -4.69 -3.23
CA GLY A 87 -2.34 -4.19 -2.24
C GLY A 87 -2.17 -2.69 -2.03
N TYR A 88 -3.10 -2.07 -1.32
CA TYR A 88 -3.02 -0.65 -0.97
C TYR A 88 -3.72 -0.37 0.35
N ARG A 89 -3.39 0.75 0.98
CA ARG A 89 -3.99 1.21 2.24
C ARG A 89 -3.89 2.74 2.37
N PRO A 90 -4.72 3.37 3.23
CA PRO A 90 -4.47 4.75 3.63
C PRO A 90 -3.06 4.91 4.21
N ALA A 91 -2.45 6.07 3.99
CA ALA A 91 -1.21 6.41 4.65
C ALA A 91 -1.41 6.61 6.16
N PRO A 92 -0.35 6.50 6.98
CA PRO A 92 -0.36 7.00 8.34
C PRO A 92 -0.82 8.47 8.40
N ASN A 93 -1.44 8.87 9.51
CA ASN A 93 -1.96 10.23 9.71
C ASN A 93 -0.86 11.30 9.57
N GLU A 94 0.35 10.96 10.02
CA GLU A 94 1.58 11.74 9.97
C GLU A 94 2.06 12.00 8.53
N THR A 95 1.56 11.21 7.56
CA THR A 95 1.92 11.28 6.14
C THR A 95 0.71 11.47 5.23
N GLY A 96 -0.35 12.13 5.73
CA GLY A 96 -1.50 12.54 4.93
C GLY A 96 -2.79 11.74 5.17
N GLY A 97 -2.72 10.63 5.91
CA GLY A 97 -3.90 9.86 6.31
C GLY A 97 -4.76 9.41 5.12
N ASP A 98 -6.07 9.55 5.24
CA ASP A 98 -7.04 9.27 4.18
C ASP A 98 -6.92 10.17 2.93
N GLY A 99 -6.08 11.20 2.93
CA GLY A 99 -5.78 11.99 1.73
C GLY A 99 -4.75 11.32 0.81
N VAL A 100 -4.06 10.29 1.32
CA VAL A 100 -2.95 9.62 0.64
C VAL A 100 -3.16 8.11 0.67
N THR A 101 -3.02 7.46 -0.48
CA THR A 101 -3.03 5.99 -0.57
C THR A 101 -1.60 5.49 -0.79
N GLU A 102 -1.12 4.62 0.10
CA GLU A 102 0.11 3.85 -0.13
C GLU A 102 -0.21 2.58 -0.93
N VAL A 103 0.54 2.33 -1.99
CA VAL A 103 0.32 1.21 -2.91
C VAL A 103 1.56 0.32 -2.94
N ASP A 104 1.37 -0.96 -2.60
CA ASP A 104 2.37 -2.00 -2.69
C ASP A 104 2.32 -2.65 -4.09
N LEU A 105 3.46 -2.71 -4.78
CA LEU A 105 3.55 -3.21 -6.16
C LEU A 105 4.04 -4.67 -6.22
N ARG A 106 3.63 -5.37 -7.27
CA ARG A 106 4.19 -6.67 -7.69
C ARG A 106 5.45 -6.37 -8.54
N ILE A 107 6.61 -6.88 -8.11
CA ILE A 107 7.91 -6.72 -8.76
C ILE A 107 8.64 -8.06 -8.88
#